data_AF-A0A1I3YZ36-F1
#
_entry.id   AF-A0A1I3YZ36-F1
#
_cell.length_a   1.000
_cell.length_b   1.000
_cell.length_c   1.000
_cell.angle_alpha   90.00
_cell.angle_beta   90.00
_cell.angle_gamma   90.00
#
_symmetry.space_group_name_H-M   'P 1'
#
loop_
_entity.id
_entity.type
_entity.pdbx_description
1 polymer ?
#
loop_
_entity_poly.entity_id
_entity_poly.type
_entity_poly.pdbx_seq_one_letter_code
_entity_poly.pdbx_strand_id
1 'polypeptide(L)'
;MSEDILRNRIIEIYKSDEGINGKIGELKTAFPDGEIIENVEQLYEEGILVIRDGKGSGKESFLSKADNDKEVTDFYPEVLRYK
;
A
#
# COMPACT_ATOMS: atom_id res chain seq x y z
N MET A 1 -1.62 -19.44 0.85
CA MET A 1 -2.92 -19.40 1.58
C MET A 1 -3.11 -18.07 2.28
N SER A 2 -2.13 -17.54 3.04
CA SER A 2 -2.26 -16.23 3.73
C SER A 2 -2.02 -15.01 2.84
N GLU A 3 -1.12 -15.11 1.85
CA GLU A 3 -0.81 -14.03 0.89
C GLU A 3 -2.05 -13.54 0.12
N ASP A 4 -2.86 -14.46 -0.43
CA ASP A 4 -4.12 -14.13 -1.12
C ASP A 4 -5.13 -13.39 -0.24
N ILE A 5 -5.13 -13.66 1.08
CA ILE A 5 -6.08 -13.02 2.01
C ILE A 5 -5.66 -11.57 2.25
N LEU A 6 -4.37 -11.33 2.50
CA LEU A 6 -3.84 -9.99 2.71
C LEU A 6 -4.04 -9.15 1.44
N ARG A 7 -3.65 -9.68 0.28
CA ARG A 7 -3.82 -9.02 -1.02
C ARG A 7 -5.28 -8.65 -1.29
N ASN A 8 -6.21 -9.57 -1.11
CA ASN A 8 -7.63 -9.30 -1.32
C ASN A 8 -8.16 -8.22 -0.38
N ARG A 9 -7.78 -8.26 0.90
CA ARG A 9 -8.16 -7.21 1.87
C ARG A 9 -7.63 -5.84 1.46
N ILE A 10 -6.36 -5.76 1.06
CA ILE A 10 -5.76 -4.52 0.56
C ILE A 10 -6.57 -3.98 -0.63
N ILE A 11 -6.89 -4.84 -1.61
CA ILE A 11 -7.72 -4.46 -2.75
C ILE A 11 -9.09 -3.93 -2.31
N GLU A 12 -9.79 -4.60 -1.38
CA GLU A 12 -11.09 -4.14 -0.89
C GLU A 12 -11.03 -2.78 -0.18
N ILE A 13 -9.96 -2.53 0.56
CA ILE A 13 -9.70 -1.22 1.19
C ILE A 13 -9.58 -0.14 0.12
N TYR A 14 -8.74 -0.37 -0.91
CA TYR A 14 -8.55 0.59 -1.99
C TYR A 14 -9.78 0.76 -2.89
N LYS A 15 -10.58 -0.30 -3.08
CA LYS A 15 -11.87 -0.22 -3.79
C LYS A 15 -12.90 0.61 -3.04
N SER A 16 -12.86 0.59 -1.72
CA SER A 16 -13.74 1.42 -0.89
C SER A 16 -13.39 2.91 -1.03
N ASP A 17 -12.13 3.24 -1.35
CA ASP A 17 -11.55 4.60 -1.39
C ASP A 17 -11.72 5.44 -0.09
N GLU A 18 -12.36 4.89 0.94
CA GLU A 18 -12.66 5.53 2.21
C GLU A 18 -11.83 4.94 3.35
N GLY A 19 -11.20 5.84 4.12
CA GLY A 19 -10.49 5.48 5.35
C GLY A 19 -9.28 4.59 5.12
N ILE A 20 -8.63 4.68 3.95
CA ILE A 20 -7.50 3.81 3.56
C ILE A 20 -6.45 3.73 4.67
N ASN A 21 -5.98 4.86 5.18
CA ASN A 21 -4.94 4.90 6.21
C ASN A 21 -5.38 4.18 7.51
N GLY A 22 -6.64 4.38 7.92
CA GLY A 22 -7.21 3.69 9.08
C GLY A 22 -7.30 2.17 8.88
N LYS A 23 -7.87 1.73 7.76
CA LYS A 23 -8.05 0.30 7.46
C LYS A 23 -6.71 -0.42 7.21
N ILE A 24 -5.75 0.25 6.57
CA ILE A 24 -4.38 -0.27 6.43
C ILE A 24 -3.71 -0.35 7.81
N GLY A 25 -3.92 0.64 8.69
CA GLY A 25 -3.48 0.59 10.08
C GLY A 25 -4.04 -0.61 10.84
N GLU A 26 -5.30 -0.97 10.62
CA GLU A 26 -5.89 -2.18 11.19
C GLU A 26 -5.20 -3.45 10.67
N LEU A 27 -4.79 -3.50 9.40
CA LEU A 27 -4.03 -4.64 8.86
C LEU A 27 -2.67 -4.81 9.55
N LYS A 28 -2.01 -3.73 9.97
CA LYS A 28 -0.73 -3.79 10.70
C LYS A 28 -0.82 -4.53 12.03
N THR A 29 -2.02 -4.67 12.61
CA THR A 29 -2.22 -5.47 13.82
C THR A 29 -2.21 -6.97 13.57
N ALA A 30 -2.51 -7.38 12.34
CA ALA A 30 -2.64 -8.78 11.93
C ALA A 30 -1.49 -9.26 11.02
N PHE A 31 -0.84 -8.33 10.31
CA PHE A 31 0.23 -8.59 9.35
C PHE A 31 1.39 -7.61 9.58
N PRO A 32 2.64 -8.04 9.38
CA PRO A 32 3.79 -7.14 9.47
C PRO A 32 3.76 -6.10 8.34
N ASP A 33 4.23 -4.89 8.64
CA ASP A 33 4.31 -3.77 7.69
C ASP A 33 4.98 -4.16 6.37
N GLY A 34 6.07 -4.93 6.43
CA GLY A 34 6.80 -5.38 5.25
C GLY A 34 5.93 -6.17 4.26
N GLU A 35 5.09 -7.08 4.74
CA GLU A 35 4.18 -7.87 3.87
C GLU A 35 3.08 -6.99 3.27
N ILE A 36 2.53 -6.05 4.05
CA ILE A 36 1.50 -5.12 3.58
C ILE A 36 2.07 -4.25 2.45
N ILE A 37 3.26 -3.70 2.68
CA ILE A 37 3.94 -2.81 1.74
C ILE A 37 4.31 -3.58 0.47
N GLU A 38 4.86 -4.79 0.59
CA GLU A 38 5.21 -5.62 -0.57
C GLU A 38 3.98 -5.92 -1.44
N ASN A 39 2.85 -6.27 -0.82
CA ASN A 39 1.61 -6.50 -1.56
C ASN A 39 1.10 -5.23 -2.25
N VAL A 40 1.18 -4.07 -1.58
CA VAL A 40 0.78 -2.78 -2.18
C VAL A 40 1.70 -2.40 -3.34
N GLU A 41 3.01 -2.60 -3.19
CA GLU A 41 3.98 -2.40 -4.28
C GLU A 41 3.66 -3.29 -5.48
N GLN A 42 3.41 -4.58 -5.25
CA GLN A 42 3.04 -5.52 -6.32
C GLN A 42 1.76 -5.09 -7.04
N LEU A 43 0.70 -4.75 -6.28
CA LEU A 43 -0.57 -4.29 -6.87
C LEU A 43 -0.40 -3.00 -7.68
N TYR A 44 0.52 -2.12 -7.28
CA TYR A 44 0.87 -0.93 -8.05
C TYR A 44 1.64 -1.29 -9.34
N GLU A 45 2.62 -2.20 -9.27
CA GLU A 45 3.39 -2.67 -10.43
C GLU A 45 2.53 -3.45 -11.44
N GLU A 46 1.53 -4.19 -10.97
CA GLU A 46 0.52 -4.85 -11.79
C GLU A 46 -0.48 -3.85 -12.42
N GLY A 47 -0.45 -2.58 -12.00
CA GLY A 47 -1.35 -1.53 -12.48
C GLY A 47 -2.78 -1.64 -11.95
N ILE A 48 -2.98 -2.40 -10.87
CA ILE A 48 -4.26 -2.49 -10.14
C ILE A 48 -4.44 -1.26 -9.25
N LEU A 49 -3.37 -0.85 -8.56
CA LEU A 49 -3.31 0.41 -7.85
C LEU A 49 -2.58 1.45 -8.69
N VAL A 50 -3.06 2.67 -8.64
CA VAL A 50 -2.46 3.81 -9.32
C VAL A 50 -2.35 4.99 -8.37
N ILE A 51 -1.37 5.85 -8.60
CA ILE A 51 -1.23 7.09 -7.83
C ILE A 51 -2.40 8.01 -8.19
N ARG A 52 -2.99 8.62 -7.16
CA ARG A 52 -4.03 9.63 -7.33
C ARG A 52 -3.48 10.84 -8.08
N ASP A 53 -4.29 11.39 -8.98
CA ASP A 53 -3.93 12.60 -9.71
C ASP A 53 -3.46 13.72 -8.76
N GLY A 54 -2.31 14.32 -9.09
CA GLY A 54 -1.72 15.41 -8.30
C GLY A 54 -0.94 14.99 -7.06
N LYS A 55 -0.74 13.69 -6.80
CA LYS A 55 0.08 13.19 -5.68
C LYS A 55 1.50 12.75 -6.05
N GLY A 56 1.89 12.90 -7.32
CA GLY A 56 3.22 12.57 -7.81
C GLY A 56 3.21 11.43 -8.84
N SER A 57 4.38 10.85 -9.07
CA SER A 57 4.59 9.72 -9.97
C SER A 57 5.62 8.76 -9.41
N GLY A 58 5.40 7.45 -9.54
CA GLY A 58 6.35 6.43 -9.08
C GLY A 58 6.20 6.03 -7.61
N LYS A 59 6.91 4.96 -7.23
CA LYS A 59 6.79 4.33 -5.91
C LYS A 59 7.12 5.28 -4.75
N GLU A 60 8.06 6.18 -4.97
CA GLU A 60 8.45 7.27 -4.07
C GLU A 60 7.31 8.21 -3.65
N SER A 61 6.18 8.22 -4.38
CA SER A 61 5.00 9.01 -3.99
C SER A 61 4.23 8.40 -2.81
N PHE A 62 4.26 7.07 -2.66
CA PHE A 62 3.51 6.37 -1.60
C PHE A 62 4.41 5.56 -0.66
N LEU A 63 5.70 5.44 -0.97
CA LEU A 63 6.63 4.64 -0.21
C LEU A 63 7.99 5.35 -0.14
N SER A 64 8.40 5.71 1.06
CA SER A 64 9.73 6.29 1.33
C SER A 64 10.61 5.24 2.02
N LYS A 65 11.69 4.84 1.34
CA LYS A 65 12.73 3.96 1.90
C LYS A 65 13.94 4.83 2.20
N ALA A 66 14.47 4.77 3.41
CA ALA A 66 15.74 5.45 3.71
C ALA A 66 16.87 4.82 2.90
N ASP A 67 17.68 5.67 2.26
CA ASP A 67 18.74 5.33 1.30
C ASP A 67 19.84 4.37 1.85
N ASN A 68 19.80 4.00 3.13
CA ASN A 68 20.82 3.18 3.78
C ASN A 68 20.29 2.02 4.63
N ASP A 69 18.98 1.90 4.85
CA ASP A 69 18.44 0.89 5.75
C ASP A 69 17.26 0.14 5.11
N LYS A 70 17.20 -1.18 5.35
CA LYS A 70 16.15 -2.05 4.80
C LYS A 70 14.78 -1.80 5.45
N GLU A 71 14.66 -0.80 6.31
CA GLU A 71 13.43 -0.40 6.97
C GLU A 71 12.71 0.69 6.17
N VAL A 72 11.46 0.38 5.81
CA VAL A 72 10.54 1.38 5.25
C VAL A 72 10.32 2.44 6.31
N THR A 73 10.68 3.68 5.98
CA THR A 73 10.61 4.80 6.93
C THR A 73 9.20 5.38 6.97
N ASP A 74 8.57 5.52 5.80
CA ASP A 74 7.21 6.02 5.69
C ASP A 74 6.43 5.35 4.56
N PHE A 75 5.18 5.03 4.84
CA PHE A 75 4.23 4.45 3.88
C PHE A 75 2.93 5.26 3.88
N TYR A 76 2.58 5.79 2.71
CA TYR A 76 1.45 6.70 2.48
C TYR A 76 0.39 6.03 1.60
N PRO A 77 -0.39 5.09 2.14
CA PRO A 77 -1.35 4.32 1.36
C PRO A 77 -2.45 5.21 0.75
N GLU A 78 -2.84 6.33 1.38
CA GLU A 78 -3.85 7.24 0.82
C GLU A 78 -3.46 7.94 -0.50
N VAL A 79 -2.19 7.87 -0.89
CA VAL A 79 -1.72 8.40 -2.18
C VAL A 79 -2.15 7.50 -3.33
N LEU A 80 -2.42 6.23 -3.06
CA LEU A 80 -2.90 5.27 -4.05
C LEU A 80 -4.43 5.25 -4.12
N ARG A 81 -4.94 4.79 -5.27
CA ARG A 81 -6.34 4.43 -5.47
C ARG A 81 -6.44 3.17 -6.32
N TYR A 82 -7.55 2.47 -6.21
CA TYR A 82 -7.89 1.42 -7.15
C TYR A 82 -8.18 2.04 -8.53
N LYS A 83 -7.66 1.40 -9.59
CA LYS A 83 -7.84 1.83 -10.98
C LYS A 83 -9.25 1.59 -11.52
#